data_AF-A0A937MJ65-F1
#
_entry.id   AF-A0A937MJ65-F1
#
_cell.length_a   1.000
_cell.length_b   1.000
_cell.length_c   1.000
_cell.angle_alpha   90.00
_cell.angle_beta   90.00
_cell.angle_gamma   90.00
#
_symmetry.space_group_name_H-M   'P 1'
#
loop_
_entity.id
_entity.type
_entity.pdbx_description
1 polymer ?
#
loop_
_entity_poly.entity_id
_entity_poly.type
_entity_poly.pdbx_seq_one_letter_code
_entity_poly.pdbx_strand_id
1 'polypeptide(L)'
;SEAAIREVREETGLEVLILGLIDVVDSIDRDDSGGVRYHYTLVDLLAAWRSGEAVAGDDAVDAAWFHLEDLDSLDLWEETHRIIRLSKDMMDALG
;
A
#
# COMPACT_ATOMS: atom_id res chain seq x y z
N SER A 1 8.07 -11.64 1.57
CA SER A 1 7.06 -11.11 0.64
C SER A 1 5.85 -12.01 0.47
N GLU A 2 5.91 -13.31 0.81
CA GLU A 2 4.73 -14.21 0.76
C GLU A 2 3.54 -13.70 1.58
N ALA A 3 3.80 -13.08 2.75
CA ALA A 3 2.75 -12.44 3.55
C ALA A 3 1.99 -11.36 2.77
N ALA A 4 2.70 -10.40 2.14
CA ALA A 4 2.06 -9.33 1.37
C ALA A 4 1.23 -9.87 0.18
N ILE A 5 1.68 -10.96 -0.47
CA ILE A 5 0.90 -11.60 -1.53
C ILE A 5 -0.39 -12.20 -0.96
N ARG A 6 -0.31 -12.86 0.19
CA ARG A 6 -1.50 -13.40 0.88
C ARG A 6 -2.46 -12.29 1.29
N GLU A 7 -1.99 -11.23 1.94
CA GLU A 7 -2.88 -10.13 2.38
C GLU A 7 -3.58 -9.48 1.19
N VAL A 8 -2.86 -9.11 0.12
CA VAL A 8 -3.50 -8.53 -1.08
C VAL A 8 -4.59 -9.44 -1.64
N ARG A 9 -4.37 -10.76 -1.63
CA ARG A 9 -5.37 -11.72 -2.09
C ARG A 9 -6.58 -11.80 -1.16
N GLU A 10 -6.36 -11.82 0.15
CA GLU A 10 -7.43 -11.91 1.18
C GLU A 10 -8.28 -10.63 1.23
N GLU A 11 -7.65 -9.46 1.10
CA GLU A 11 -8.28 -8.14 1.21
C GLU A 11 -8.90 -7.63 -0.10
N THR A 12 -8.39 -8.06 -1.27
CA THR A 12 -8.80 -7.48 -2.58
C THR A 12 -9.18 -8.51 -3.65
N GLY A 13 -8.93 -9.81 -3.40
CA GLY A 13 -9.14 -10.87 -4.38
C GLY A 13 -8.12 -10.91 -5.52
N LEU A 14 -7.08 -10.06 -5.48
CA LEU A 14 -6.09 -9.94 -6.56
C LEU A 14 -4.90 -10.90 -6.37
N GLU A 15 -4.44 -11.47 -7.49
CA GLU A 15 -3.16 -12.16 -7.56
C GLU A 15 -2.09 -11.19 -8.07
N VAL A 16 -0.97 -11.10 -7.35
CA VAL A 16 0.11 -10.15 -7.65
C VAL A 16 1.49 -10.80 -7.66
N LEU A 17 2.43 -10.21 -8.40
CA LEU A 17 3.85 -10.51 -8.31
C LEU A 17 4.60 -9.34 -7.68
N ILE A 18 5.30 -9.58 -6.57
CA ILE A 18 6.18 -8.58 -5.96
C ILE A 18 7.40 -8.34 -6.85
N LEU A 19 7.64 -7.08 -7.18
CA LEU A 19 8.77 -6.61 -8.01
C LEU A 19 9.91 -6.03 -7.18
N GLY A 20 9.63 -5.54 -5.97
CA GLY A 20 10.68 -5.11 -5.03
C GLY A 20 10.17 -4.32 -3.84
N LEU A 21 11.09 -3.94 -2.95
CA LEU A 21 10.85 -3.07 -1.80
C LEU A 21 10.89 -1.61 -2.24
N ILE A 22 9.86 -0.84 -1.91
CA ILE A 22 9.81 0.60 -2.14
C ILE A 22 10.48 1.31 -0.96
N ASP A 23 9.94 1.11 0.26
CA ASP A 23 10.44 1.76 1.47
C ASP A 23 10.00 1.02 2.75
N VAL A 24 10.57 1.43 3.88
CA VAL A 24 10.15 1.01 5.22
C VAL A 24 9.86 2.24 6.06
N VAL A 25 8.61 2.37 6.50
CA VAL A 25 8.09 3.58 7.17
C VAL A 25 7.70 3.26 8.60
N ASP A 26 8.14 4.08 9.56
CA ASP A 26 7.65 4.02 10.93
C ASP A 26 6.50 5.01 11.16
N SER A 27 5.33 4.49 11.52
CA SER A 27 4.18 5.27 12.00
C SER A 27 4.15 5.22 13.53
N ILE A 28 4.44 6.36 14.17
CA ILE A 28 4.52 6.49 15.63
C ILE A 28 3.39 7.40 16.09
N ASP A 29 2.34 6.81 16.65
CA ASP A 29 1.27 7.53 17.33
C ASP A 29 1.66 7.82 18.78
N ARG A 30 1.48 9.07 19.21
CA ARG A 30 1.80 9.52 20.56
C ARG A 30 0.55 9.98 21.29
N ASP A 31 0.50 9.70 22.59
CA ASP A 31 -0.55 10.22 23.46
C ASP A 31 -0.33 11.69 23.86
N ASP A 32 -1.30 12.26 24.56
CA ASP A 32 -1.29 13.67 25.01
C ASP A 32 -0.13 13.98 25.98
N SER A 33 0.50 12.96 26.57
CA SER A 33 1.67 13.09 27.44
C SER A 33 3.00 12.96 26.69
N GLY A 34 2.96 12.73 25.37
CA GLY A 34 4.11 12.50 24.50
C GLY A 34 4.64 11.06 24.51
N GLY A 35 4.00 10.16 25.26
CA GLY A 35 4.29 8.73 25.28
C GLY A 35 3.92 8.06 23.97
N VAL A 36 4.65 7.03 23.56
CA VAL A 36 4.30 6.24 22.36
C VAL A 36 3.09 5.36 22.71
N ARG A 37 1.98 5.59 22.02
CA ARG A 37 0.77 4.78 22.15
C ARG A 37 0.85 3.56 21.23
N TYR A 38 1.19 3.80 19.98
CA TYR A 38 1.40 2.77 18.96
C TYR A 38 2.65 3.08 18.15
N HIS A 39 3.37 2.03 17.77
CA HIS A 39 4.47 2.11 16.81
C HIS A 39 4.30 0.96 15.84
N TYR A 40 4.04 1.32 14.59
CA TYR A 40 3.95 0.40 13.47
C TYR A 40 5.13 0.63 12.53
N THR A 41 5.68 -0.45 12.00
CA THR A 41 6.62 -0.41 10.88
C THR A 41 5.90 -0.98 9.67
N LEU A 42 5.70 -0.15 8.65
CA LEU A 42 5.09 -0.49 7.38
C LEU A 42 6.18 -0.81 6.37
N VAL A 43 6.04 -1.92 5.64
CA VAL A 43 6.99 -2.37 4.63
C VAL A 43 6.28 -2.36 3.28
N ASP A 44 6.53 -1.32 2.49
CA ASP A 44 5.81 -1.07 1.25
C ASP A 44 6.52 -1.75 0.06
N LEU A 45 5.77 -2.56 -0.68
CA LEU A 45 6.29 -3.37 -1.79
C LEU A 45 5.64 -2.96 -3.10
N LEU A 46 6.44 -2.83 -4.16
CA LEU A 46 5.93 -2.71 -5.53
C LEU A 46 5.45 -4.08 -5.99
N ALA A 47 4.23 -4.14 -6.52
CA ALA A 47 3.65 -5.37 -7.05
C ALA A 47 2.99 -5.14 -8.41
N ALA A 48 3.11 -6.12 -9.30
CA ALA A 48 2.39 -6.16 -10.57
C ALA A 48 1.14 -7.03 -10.45
N TRP A 49 0.00 -6.51 -10.89
CA TRP A 49 -1.23 -7.27 -11.06
C TRP A 49 -1.01 -8.45 -12.03
N ARG A 50 -1.56 -9.62 -11.70
CA ARG A 50 -1.50 -10.82 -12.54
C ARG A 50 -2.89 -11.30 -12.97
N SER A 51 -3.84 -11.34 -12.05
CA SER A 51 -5.22 -11.75 -12.32
C SER A 51 -6.14 -11.36 -11.17
N GLY A 52 -7.45 -11.59 -11.36
CA GLY A 52 -8.48 -11.28 -10.37
C GLY A 52 -9.19 -9.96 -10.66
N GLU A 53 -10.33 -9.78 -10.01
CA GLU A 53 -11.11 -8.54 -10.02
C GLU A 53 -11.00 -7.91 -8.64
N ALA A 54 -10.86 -6.59 -8.57
CA ALA A 54 -10.77 -5.89 -7.30
C ALA A 54 -12.13 -5.94 -6.60
N VAL A 55 -12.19 -6.70 -5.50
CA VAL A 55 -13.38 -6.87 -4.68
C VAL A 55 -12.94 -6.84 -3.23
N ALA A 56 -13.62 -6.04 -2.41
CA ALA A 56 -13.33 -5.95 -0.99
C ALA A 56 -13.43 -7.31 -0.31
N GLY A 57 -12.40 -7.64 0.45
CA GLY A 57 -12.20 -8.90 1.12
C GLY A 57 -12.65 -8.90 2.58
N ASP A 58 -11.81 -9.44 3.44
CA ASP A 58 -12.13 -9.71 4.84
C ASP A 58 -12.16 -8.47 5.74
N ASP A 59 -11.14 -7.63 5.71
CA ASP A 59 -11.06 -6.41 6.52
C ASP A 59 -11.13 -5.10 5.71
N ALA A 60 -11.19 -5.20 4.38
CA ALA A 60 -11.43 -4.10 3.48
C ALA A 60 -12.92 -3.76 3.35
N VAL A 61 -13.27 -2.47 3.41
CA VAL A 61 -14.65 -1.99 3.22
C VAL A 61 -15.02 -1.79 1.75
N ASP A 62 -14.03 -1.52 0.90
CA ASP A 62 -14.17 -1.35 -0.55
C ASP A 62 -12.81 -1.63 -1.22
N ALA A 63 -12.82 -1.97 -2.51
CA ALA A 63 -11.63 -2.15 -3.33
C ALA A 63 -11.88 -1.67 -4.77
N ALA A 64 -11.06 -0.73 -5.24
CA ALA A 64 -11.22 -0.13 -6.55
C ALA A 64 -9.89 0.26 -7.18
N TRP A 65 -9.90 0.38 -8.51
CA TRP A 65 -8.79 0.94 -9.28
C TRP A 65 -8.98 2.45 -9.42
N PHE A 66 -7.90 3.21 -9.22
CA PHE A 66 -7.86 4.65 -9.39
C PHE A 66 -6.80 5.03 -10.42
N HIS A 67 -7.03 6.10 -11.18
CA HIS A 67 -5.98 6.68 -12.00
C HIS A 67 -5.00 7.45 -11.12
N LEU A 68 -3.72 7.43 -11.47
CA LEU A 68 -2.69 8.13 -10.68
C LEU A 68 -2.94 9.66 -10.61
N GLU A 69 -3.58 10.22 -11.63
CA GLU A 69 -3.96 11.64 -11.66
C GLU A 69 -5.02 12.02 -10.61
N ASP A 70 -5.81 11.04 -10.15
CA ASP A 70 -6.82 11.24 -9.12
C ASP A 70 -6.25 11.14 -7.70
N LEU A 71 -4.96 10.76 -7.56
CA LEU A 71 -4.34 10.48 -6.26
C LEU A 71 -4.51 11.65 -5.28
N ASP A 72 -4.25 12.87 -5.72
CA ASP A 72 -4.34 14.10 -4.92
C ASP A 72 -5.77 14.40 -4.41
N SER A 73 -6.78 13.77 -5.00
CA SER A 73 -8.18 13.92 -4.57
C SER A 73 -8.59 12.92 -3.47
N LEU A 74 -7.75 11.92 -3.20
CA LEU A 74 -7.98 10.92 -2.17
C LEU A 74 -7.47 11.44 -0.82
N ASP A 75 -8.34 11.37 0.20
CA ASP A 75 -8.01 11.73 1.59
C ASP A 75 -7.16 10.63 2.24
N LEU A 76 -5.89 10.57 1.82
CA LEU A 76 -4.91 9.60 2.28
C LEU A 76 -3.81 10.30 3.09
N TRP A 77 -3.11 9.50 3.90
CA TRP A 77 -1.92 9.96 4.58
C TRP A 77 -0.84 10.43 3.58
N GLU A 78 -0.17 11.54 3.87
CA GLU A 78 0.93 12.10 3.04
C GLU A 78 2.00 11.07 2.68
N GLU A 79 2.25 10.12 3.59
CA GLU A 79 3.24 9.08 3.33
C GLU A 79 2.73 8.04 2.32
N THR A 80 1.44 7.70 2.36
CA THR A 80 0.81 6.84 1.33
C THR A 80 0.91 7.50 -0.05
N HIS A 81 0.68 8.82 -0.12
CA HIS A 81 0.90 9.61 -1.35
C HIS A 81 2.34 9.51 -1.84
N ARG A 82 3.33 9.67 -0.94
CA ARG A 82 4.76 9.54 -1.27
C ARG A 82 5.10 8.15 -1.79
N ILE A 83 4.64 7.09 -1.11
CA ILE A 83 4.91 5.70 -1.47
C ILE A 83 4.34 5.36 -2.85
N ILE A 84 3.11 5.81 -3.17
CA ILE A 84 2.50 5.57 -4.48
C ILE A 84 3.30 6.26 -5.60
N ARG A 85 3.80 7.49 -5.38
CA ARG A 85 4.64 8.17 -6.37
C ARG A 85 6.01 7.49 -6.54
N LEU A 86 6.63 7.03 -5.46
CA LEU A 86 7.87 6.23 -5.56
C LEU A 86 7.66 4.90 -6.28
N SER A 87 6.51 4.25 -6.04
CA SER A 87 6.11 3.04 -6.76
C SER A 87 6.02 3.27 -8.26
N LYS A 88 5.46 4.42 -8.68
CA LYS A 88 5.40 4.84 -10.10
C LYS A 88 6.80 5.04 -10.69
N ASP A 89 7.68 5.77 -10.02
CA ASP A 89 9.05 6.01 -10.47
C ASP A 89 9.86 4.70 -10.60
N MET A 90 9.70 3.81 -9.61
CA MET A 90 10.33 2.49 -9.62
C MET A 90 9.80 1.62 -10.77
N MET A 91 8.49 1.65 -11.03
CA MET A 91 7.89 0.94 -12.16
C MET A 91 8.43 1.45 -13.50
N ASP A 92 8.51 2.77 -13.68
CA ASP A 92 9.05 3.38 -14.92
C ASP A 92 10.52 3.02 -15.15
N ALA A 93 11.29 2.80 -14.07
CA ALA A 93 12.68 2.36 -14.14
C ALA A 93 12.85 0.88 -14.52
N LEU A 94 11.79 0.05 -14.40
CA LEU A 94 11.83 -1.38 -14.74
C LEU A 94 11.54 -1.65 -16.23
N GLY A 95 11.03 -0.67 -16.98
CA GLY A 95 10.77 -0.73 -18.43
C GLY A 95 9.32 -0.98 -18.80
#